data_AF-A0A4Z0LMM5-F1
#
_entry.id   AF-A0A4Z0LMM5-F1
#
_cell.length_a   1.000
_cell.length_b   1.000
_cell.length_c   1.000
_cell.angle_alpha   90.00
_cell.angle_beta   90.00
_cell.angle_gamma   90.00
#
_symmetry.space_group_name_H-M   'P 1'
#
loop_
_entity.id
_entity.type
_entity.pdbx_description
1 polymer ?
#
loop_
_entity_poly.entity_id
_entity_poly.type
_entity_poly.pdbx_seq_one_letter_code
_entity_poly.pdbx_strand_id
1 'polypeptide(L)'
;MLRVYHSNRLDVLEALMEFIVERERLDDPFDPVMILVQSTGMAQWLQMTLSQKFGIAANIAFPLPASFIMEMFLRVFPQIPKENTFSKQS
;
A
#
# COMPACT_ATOMS: atom_id res chain seq x y z
N MET A 1 13.31 -8.67 -3.55
CA MET A 1 12.70 -9.74 -4.40
C MET A 1 11.26 -9.36 -4.67
N LEU A 2 10.82 -9.34 -5.93
CA LEU A 2 9.41 -9.15 -6.27
C LEU A 2 8.69 -10.49 -6.17
N ARG A 3 7.72 -10.62 -5.26
CA ARG A 3 6.88 -11.82 -5.12
C ARG A 3 5.52 -11.57 -5.77
N VAL A 4 5.05 -12.50 -6.59
CA VAL A 4 3.73 -12.43 -7.26
C VAL A 4 2.89 -13.60 -6.78
N TYR A 5 1.74 -13.29 -6.16
CA TYR A 5 0.80 -14.28 -5.65
C TYR A 5 -0.45 -14.30 -6.54
N HIS A 6 -0.85 -15.48 -7.00
CA HIS A 6 -2.05 -15.67 -7.80
C HIS A 6 -3.10 -16.43 -7.00
N SER A 7 -4.35 -15.96 -7.05
CA SER A 7 -5.52 -16.64 -6.49
C SER A 7 -6.75 -16.18 -7.26
N ASN A 8 -7.74 -17.07 -7.38
CA ASN A 8 -9.07 -16.74 -7.89
C ASN A 8 -10.02 -16.24 -6.79
N ARG A 9 -9.54 -16.17 -5.55
CA ARG A 9 -10.28 -15.82 -4.34
C ARG A 9 -9.56 -14.71 -3.59
N LEU A 10 -10.23 -13.58 -3.43
CA LEU A 10 -9.67 -12.40 -2.78
C LEU A 10 -9.37 -12.66 -1.30
N ASP A 11 -10.22 -13.43 -0.62
CA ASP A 11 -10.05 -13.83 0.78
C ASP A 11 -8.74 -14.61 1.02
N VAL A 12 -8.26 -15.36 0.02
CA VAL A 12 -6.96 -16.04 0.11
C VAL A 12 -5.79 -15.05 0.00
N LEU A 13 -5.89 -14.06 -0.90
CA LEU A 13 -4.85 -13.03 -1.05
C LEU A 13 -4.79 -12.11 0.17
N GLU A 14 -5.96 -11.81 0.74
CA GLU A 14 -6.11 -11.08 1.98
C GLU A 14 -5.47 -11.82 3.14
N ALA A 15 -5.80 -13.11 3.35
CA ALA A 15 -5.17 -13.93 4.39
C ALA A 15 -3.64 -14.04 4.22
N LEU A 16 -3.14 -14.10 2.98
CA LEU A 16 -1.71 -14.07 2.69
C LEU A 16 -1.08 -12.73 3.07
N MET A 17 -1.74 -11.62 2.74
CA MET A 17 -1.28 -10.28 3.12
C MET A 17 -1.27 -10.12 4.64
N GLU A 18 -2.32 -10.56 5.36
CA GLU A 18 -2.35 -10.58 6.83
C GLU A 18 -1.15 -11.33 7.40
N PHE A 19 -0.90 -12.54 6.90
CA PHE A 19 0.22 -13.36 7.32
C PHE A 19 1.58 -12.66 7.09
N ILE A 20 1.75 -12.00 5.95
CA ILE A 20 2.98 -11.25 5.63
C ILE A 20 3.14 -10.08 6.60
N VAL A 21 2.10 -9.28 6.83
CA VAL A 21 2.14 -8.13 7.75
C VAL A 21 2.45 -8.57 9.18
N GLU A 22 1.89 -9.69 9.63
CA GLU A 22 2.15 -10.23 10.97
C GLU A 22 3.60 -10.72 11.11
N ARG A 23 4.12 -11.40 10.08
CA ARG A 23 5.45 -12.03 10.12
C ARG A 23 6.60 -11.06 9.85
N GLU A 24 6.39 -10.10 8.95
CA GLU A 24 7.38 -9.12 8.50
C GLU A 24 7.05 -7.75 9.11
N ARG A 25 7.05 -7.65 10.45
CA ARG A 25 6.82 -6.38 11.16
C ARG A 25 7.88 -5.35 10.79
N LEU A 26 7.44 -4.11 10.61
CA LEU A 26 8.34 -2.97 10.39
C LEU A 26 9.18 -2.70 11.65
N ASP A 27 10.44 -2.31 11.45
CA ASP A 27 11.38 -2.01 12.54
C ASP A 27 11.00 -0.70 13.25
N ASP A 28 10.55 0.32 12.51
CA ASP A 28 10.09 1.60 13.05
C ASP A 28 8.55 1.58 13.25
N PRO A 29 8.03 1.81 14.46
CA PRO A 29 6.59 1.87 14.71
C PRO A 29 5.87 3.05 14.04
N PHE A 30 6.57 4.07 13.58
CA PHE A 30 6.00 5.22 12.87
C PHE A 30 6.04 5.07 11.35
N ASP A 31 6.76 4.08 10.82
CA ASP A 31 6.72 3.79 9.39
C ASP A 31 5.33 3.25 9.01
N PRO A 32 4.67 3.86 8.01
CA PRO A 32 3.37 3.39 7.60
C PRO A 32 3.49 2.06 6.85
N VAL A 33 2.61 1.11 7.17
CA VAL A 33 2.42 -0.07 6.34
C VAL A 33 1.86 0.39 4.99
N MET A 34 2.51 0.03 3.90
CA MET A 34 2.13 0.52 2.57
C MET A 34 1.42 -0.57 1.77
N ILE A 35 0.19 -0.30 1.33
CA ILE A 35 -0.62 -1.20 0.52
C ILE A 35 -1.18 -0.44 -0.68
N LEU A 36 -0.66 -0.73 -1.87
CA LEU A 36 -1.17 -0.09 -3.09
C LEU A 36 -2.58 -0.61 -3.42
N VAL A 37 -3.50 0.30 -3.70
CA VAL A 37 -4.90 -0.02 -4.04
C VAL A 37 -5.32 0.69 -5.32
N GLN A 38 -6.34 0.19 -6.01
CA GLN A 38 -6.88 0.83 -7.21
C GLN A 38 -8.11 1.70 -6.96
N SER A 39 -8.72 1.59 -5.78
CA SER A 39 -9.92 2.34 -5.43
C SER A 39 -10.01 2.61 -3.94
N THR A 40 -10.76 3.65 -3.58
CA THR A 40 -11.06 3.99 -2.19
C THR A 40 -11.88 2.89 -1.50
N GLY A 41 -12.76 2.21 -2.23
CA GLY A 41 -13.53 1.08 -1.72
C GLY A 41 -12.64 -0.09 -1.27
N MET A 42 -11.56 -0.39 -2.01
CA MET A 42 -10.59 -1.41 -1.61
C MET A 42 -9.83 -0.99 -0.34
N ALA A 43 -9.43 0.28 -0.23
CA ALA A 43 -8.78 0.79 0.98
C ALA A 43 -9.68 0.63 2.22
N GLN A 44 -10.95 1.02 2.11
CA GLN A 44 -11.92 0.91 3.20
C GLN A 44 -12.17 -0.55 3.59
N TRP A 45 -12.35 -1.43 2.61
CA TRP A 45 -12.53 -2.85 2.86
C TRP A 45 -11.31 -3.45 3.58
N LEU A 46 -10.09 -3.18 3.11
CA LEU A 46 -8.86 -3.63 3.77
C LEU A 46 -8.72 -3.09 5.20
N GLN A 47 -9.03 -1.81 5.44
CA GLN A 47 -9.00 -1.24 6.79
C GLN A 47 -9.95 -1.98 7.74
N MET A 48 -11.17 -2.27 7.29
CA MET A 48 -12.15 -3.01 8.10
C MET A 48 -11.67 -4.43 8.37
N THR A 49 -11.20 -5.14 7.34
CA THR A 49 -10.79 -6.53 7.50
C THR A 49 -9.54 -6.68 8.37
N LEU A 50 -8.52 -5.85 8.15
CA LEU A 50 -7.31 -5.84 8.97
C LEU A 50 -7.63 -5.47 10.44
N SER A 51 -8.54 -4.52 10.67
CA SER A 51 -8.92 -4.16 12.04
C SER A 51 -9.72 -5.26 12.75
N GLN A 52 -10.55 -6.01 12.02
CA GLN A 52 -11.22 -7.19 12.56
C GLN A 52 -10.23 -8.29 12.94
N LYS A 53 -9.19 -8.49 12.12
CA LYS A 53 -8.17 -9.52 12.36
C LYS A 53 -7.23 -9.16 13.51
N PHE A 54 -6.69 -7.94 13.50
CA PHE A 54 -5.63 -7.50 14.42
C PHE A 54 -6.14 -6.67 15.61
N GLY A 55 -7.45 -6.38 15.66
CA GLY A 55 -8.07 -5.50 16.65
C GLY A 55 -7.95 -4.00 16.33
N ILE A 56 -6.99 -3.62 15.48
CA ILE A 56 -6.78 -2.25 15.01
C ILE A 56 -6.11 -2.25 13.64
N ALA A 57 -6.51 -1.31 12.78
CA ALA A 57 -5.80 -0.97 11.54
C ALA A 57 -5.44 0.52 11.59
N ALA A 58 -4.17 0.82 11.81
CA ALA A 58 -3.67 2.18 11.97
C ALA A 58 -2.35 2.37 11.22
N ASN A 59 -2.03 3.62 10.88
CA ASN A 59 -0.82 4.00 10.15
C ASN A 59 -0.60 3.19 8.86
N ILE A 60 -1.67 2.99 8.07
CA ILE A 60 -1.59 2.30 6.77
C ILE A 60 -1.76 3.33 5.65
N ALA A 61 -0.80 3.36 4.73
CA ALA A 61 -0.86 4.18 3.52
C ALA A 61 -1.47 3.37 2.37
N PHE A 62 -2.48 3.95 1.70
CA PHE A 62 -3.17 3.36 0.56
C PHE A 62 -2.98 4.17 -0.74
N PRO A 63 -1.73 4.29 -1.26
CA PRO A 63 -1.50 5.03 -2.49
C PRO A 63 -2.06 4.31 -3.71
N LEU A 64 -2.48 5.08 -4.71
CA LEU A 64 -2.70 4.55 -6.06
C LEU A 64 -1.35 4.16 -6.69
N PRO A 65 -1.30 3.17 -7.60
CA PRO A 65 -0.06 2.77 -8.25
C PRO A 65 0.71 3.94 -8.90
N ALA A 66 0.00 4.84 -9.58
CA ALA A 66 0.63 6.00 -10.22
C ALA A 66 1.29 6.95 -9.20
N SER A 67 0.59 7.23 -8.10
CA SER A 67 1.11 8.08 -7.01
C SER A 67 2.32 7.45 -6.33
N PHE A 68 2.27 6.15 -6.07
CA PHE A 68 3.40 5.41 -5.50
C PHE A 68 4.64 5.46 -6.41
N ILE A 69 4.47 5.22 -7.71
CA ILE A 69 5.59 5.27 -8.65
C ILE A 69 6.22 6.67 -8.69
N MET A 70 5.41 7.73 -8.68
CA MET A 70 5.93 9.11 -8.62
C MET A 70 6.69 9.36 -7.31
N GLU A 71 6.17 8.87 -6.18
CA GLU A 71 6.86 8.98 -4.90
C GLU A 71 8.22 8.27 -4.91
N MET A 72 8.29 7.07 -5.49
CA MET A 72 9.56 6.34 -5.64
C MET A 72 10.53 7.08 -6.55
N PHE A 73 10.05 7.73 -7.62
CA PHE A 73 10.89 8.58 -8.47
C PHE A 73 11.54 9.71 -7.66
N LEU A 74 10.78 10.42 -6.84
CA LEU A 74 11.29 11.51 -5.99
C LEU A 74 12.29 11.03 -4.93
N ARG A 75 12.10 9.82 -4.40
CA ARG A 75 12.99 9.24 -3.38
C ARG A 75 14.31 8.73 -3.96
N VAL A 76 14.27 8.14 -5.15
CA VAL A 76 15.44 7.50 -5.77
C VAL A 76 16.26 8.49 -6.60
N PHE A 77 15.62 9.49 -7.23
CA PHE A 77 16.28 10.45 -8.10
C PHE A 77 16.30 11.86 -7.46
N PRO A 78 17.49 12.40 -7.12
CA PRO A 78 17.61 13.64 -6.33
C PRO A 78 17.22 14.93 -7.06
N GLN A 79 16.90 14.88 -8.35
CA GLN A 79 16.64 16.08 -9.18
C GLN A 79 15.26 16.09 -9.84
N ILE A 80 14.34 15.23 -9.41
CA ILE A 80 12.97 15.26 -9.95
C ILE A 80 12.15 16.33 -9.20
N PRO A 81 11.55 17.31 -9.91
CA PRO A 81 10.67 18.28 -9.29
C PRO A 81 9.45 17.60 -8.68
N LYS A 82 9.03 18.05 -7.48
CA LYS A 82 7.86 17.50 -6.76
C LYS A 82 6.56 17.67 -7.53
N GLU A 83 6.47 18.69 -8.39
CA GLU A 83 5.31 18.92 -9.25
C GLU A 83 5.54 18.28 -10.62
N ASN A 84 4.61 17.40 -11.01
CA ASN A 84 4.62 16.81 -12.33
C ASN A 84 4.15 17.87 -13.36
N THR A 85 5.08 18.45 -14.10
CA THR A 85 4.80 19.42 -15.17
C THR A 85 3.91 18.86 -16.30
N PHE A 86 3.67 17.55 -16.32
CA PHE A 86 2.83 16.85 -17.30
C PHE A 86 1.53 16.30 -16.70
N SER A 87 1.15 16.69 -15.48
CA SER A 87 -0.15 16.30 -14.93
C SER A 87 -1.28 16.84 -15.82
N LYS A 88 -2.33 16.03 -16.04
CA LYS A 88 -3.56 16.51 -16.70
C LYS A 88 -4.05 17.76 -15.96
N GLN A 89 -4.22 18.86 -16.70
CA GLN A 89 -5.00 19.99 -16.20
C GLN A 89 -6.42 19.49 -15.97
N SER A 90 -6.86 19.47 -14.71
CA SER A 90 -8.25 19.24 -14.34
C SER A 90 -9.11 20.44 -14.73
#